data_AF-A0A9P5M876-F1
#
_entry.id   AF-A0A9P5M876-F1
#
_cell.length_a   1.000
_cell.length_b   1.000
_cell.length_c   1.000
_cell.angle_alpha   90.00
_cell.angle_beta   90.00
_cell.angle_gamma   90.00
#
_symmetry.space_group_name_H-M   'P 1'
#
loop_
_entity.id
_entity.type
_entity.pdbx_description
1 polymer ?
#
loop_
_entity_poly.entity_id
_entity_poly.type
_entity_poly.pdbx_seq_one_letter_code
_entity_poly.pdbx_strand_id
1 'polypeptide(L)'
;MFTAGYALREYGAYKYIYNPYDAADTSRATTLIVFILSQVFIYICPPLLELANYHILGRLFYYVPYYAPMPANRVLATFGGLMALVEVLNSLGVALASNTRGSSSTVALGAHLTVAAVSIQLIAIIIFVSLGGIFYLRLQKASLDARNVNTMIFTLFASMALIFIRSIYRLVEHAGPSQIDISDIDALRALSPLYRYEVFFYVFEASVMLINSALWNIWNPGRFIPCNDRIHLTREGIEVEGPKDPDTRSALIKTLNVLTFGLLFQRKRMNYVNQELSEYRSQDGISRKDSVQQPFNQPG
;
A
#
# COMPACT_ATOMS: atom_id res chain seq x y z
N MET A 1 -2.98 -6.31 15.29
CA MET A 1 -4.20 -5.49 15.05
C MET A 1 -5.38 -6.35 14.60
N PHE A 2 -5.26 -7.19 13.56
CA PHE A 2 -6.33 -8.13 13.17
C PHE A 2 -6.91 -8.95 14.33
N THR A 3 -6.05 -9.57 15.14
CA THR A 3 -6.49 -10.39 16.29
C THR A 3 -7.32 -9.60 17.30
N ALA A 4 -6.95 -8.34 17.56
CA ALA A 4 -7.68 -7.46 18.46
C ALA A 4 -9.04 -7.04 17.85
N GLY A 5 -9.08 -6.74 16.55
CA GLY A 5 -10.31 -6.40 15.83
C GLY A 5 -11.33 -7.55 15.85
N TYR A 6 -10.90 -8.78 15.56
CA TYR A 6 -11.79 -9.94 15.60
C TYR A 6 -12.21 -10.31 17.03
N ALA A 7 -11.31 -10.23 18.02
CA ALA A 7 -11.66 -10.47 19.43
C ALA A 7 -12.70 -9.46 19.95
N LEU A 8 -12.57 -8.18 19.57
CA LEU A 8 -13.56 -7.14 19.88
C LEU A 8 -14.89 -7.38 19.16
N ARG A 9 -14.86 -7.86 17.92
CA ARG A 9 -16.06 -8.21 17.14
C ARG A 9 -16.81 -9.40 17.75
N GLU A 10 -16.08 -10.43 18.19
CA GLU A 10 -16.65 -11.58 18.89
C GLU A 10 -17.19 -11.19 20.28
N TYR A 11 -16.44 -10.40 21.05
CA TYR A 11 -16.92 -9.87 22.34
C TYR A 11 -18.19 -9.01 22.20
N GLY A 12 -18.24 -8.17 21.16
CA GLY A 12 -19.43 -7.39 20.82
C GLY A 12 -20.62 -8.24 20.39
N ALA A 13 -20.38 -9.39 19.75
CA ALA A 13 -21.44 -10.34 19.38
C ALA A 13 -22.12 -10.96 20.61
N TYR A 14 -21.41 -11.21 21.71
CA TYR A 14 -22.03 -11.77 22.93
C TYR A 14 -22.71 -10.73 23.84
N LYS A 15 -22.55 -9.44 23.58
CA LYS A 15 -23.21 -8.34 24.32
C LYS A 15 -24.29 -7.67 23.46
N TYR A 16 -25.43 -8.35 23.30
CA TYR A 16 -26.58 -7.78 22.60
C TYR A 16 -27.29 -6.71 23.44
N ILE A 17 -27.71 -5.62 22.77
CA ILE A 17 -28.62 -4.61 23.33
C ILE A 17 -29.99 -5.27 23.49
N TYR A 18 -30.32 -5.73 24.70
CA TYR A 18 -31.68 -6.19 25.06
C TYR A 18 -32.17 -5.48 26.33
N ASN A 19 -32.04 -4.16 26.40
CA ASN A 19 -32.82 -3.37 27.34
C ASN A 19 -33.24 -2.03 26.72
N PRO A 20 -34.52 -1.87 26.35
CA PRO A 20 -35.01 -0.65 25.70
C PRO A 20 -35.30 0.51 26.68
N TYR A 21 -35.10 0.34 27.99
CA TYR A 21 -35.74 1.23 28.99
C TYR A 21 -34.82 2.10 29.87
N ASP A 22 -33.57 2.34 29.49
CA ASP A 22 -32.73 3.27 30.26
C ASP A 22 -31.88 4.17 29.37
N ALA A 23 -32.13 5.48 29.44
CA ALA A 23 -31.48 6.52 28.65
C ALA A 23 -30.16 7.01 29.30
N ALA A 24 -29.90 6.63 30.55
CA ALA A 24 -28.67 6.98 31.30
C ALA A 24 -27.59 5.87 31.25
N ASP A 25 -27.83 4.79 30.49
CA ASP A 25 -27.04 3.58 30.62
C ASP A 25 -25.72 3.62 29.84
N THR A 26 -24.61 3.64 30.58
CA THR A 26 -23.23 3.57 30.09
C THR A 26 -22.99 2.29 29.24
N SER A 27 -23.82 1.26 29.40
CA SER A 27 -23.75 -0.01 28.67
C SER A 27 -23.95 0.14 27.15
N ARG A 28 -24.83 1.05 26.69
CA ARG A 28 -25.09 1.30 25.25
C ARG A 28 -23.91 1.96 24.57
N ALA A 29 -23.36 3.00 25.19
CA ALA A 29 -22.17 3.69 24.70
C ALA A 29 -20.98 2.73 24.62
N THR A 30 -20.79 1.89 25.64
CA THR A 30 -19.72 0.89 25.66
C THR A 30 -19.85 -0.13 24.53
N THR A 31 -21.05 -0.66 24.28
CA THR A 31 -21.29 -1.64 23.20
C THR A 31 -21.09 -1.03 21.82
N LEU A 32 -21.57 0.20 21.61
CA LEU A 32 -21.34 0.95 20.38
C LEU A 32 -19.85 1.22 20.16
N ILE A 33 -19.13 1.66 21.20
CA ILE A 33 -17.68 1.91 21.13
C ILE A 33 -16.92 0.63 20.79
N VAL A 34 -17.26 -0.52 21.40
CA VAL A 34 -16.66 -1.82 21.08
C VAL A 34 -16.89 -2.19 19.61
N PHE A 35 -18.12 -2.01 19.10
CA PHE A 35 -18.42 -2.24 17.70
C PHE A 35 -17.59 -1.32 16.79
N ILE A 36 -17.57 -0.01 17.06
CA ILE A 36 -16.77 0.96 16.29
C ILE A 36 -15.29 0.58 16.30
N LEU A 37 -14.72 0.28 17.47
CA LEU A 37 -13.32 -0.12 17.59
C LEU A 37 -13.02 -1.40 16.82
N SER A 38 -13.92 -2.38 16.84
CA SER A 38 -13.77 -3.62 16.06
C SER A 38 -13.69 -3.33 14.56
N GLN A 39 -14.55 -2.45 14.04
CA GLN A 39 -14.55 -2.05 12.64
C GLN A 39 -13.27 -1.29 12.30
N VAL A 40 -12.87 -0.31 13.12
CA VAL A 40 -11.64 0.47 12.91
C VAL A 40 -10.42 -0.45 12.86
N PHE A 41 -10.27 -1.40 13.78
CA PHE A 41 -9.11 -2.30 13.77
C PHE A 41 -9.09 -3.25 12.56
N ILE A 42 -10.24 -3.63 12.01
CA ILE A 42 -10.31 -4.44 10.80
C ILE A 42 -9.96 -3.58 9.56
N TYR A 43 -10.55 -2.39 9.45
CA TYR A 43 -10.41 -1.53 8.27
C TYR A 43 -9.08 -0.76 8.21
N ILE A 44 -8.39 -0.53 9.33
CA ILE A 44 -7.08 0.15 9.35
C ILE A 44 -5.93 -0.74 8.87
N CYS A 45 -6.08 -2.07 8.97
CA CYS A 45 -4.99 -2.98 8.63
C CYS A 45 -4.64 -3.01 7.12
N PRO A 46 -5.61 -3.05 6.18
CA PRO A 46 -5.34 -3.01 4.74
C PRO A 46 -4.44 -1.84 4.29
N PRO A 47 -4.74 -0.56 4.59
CA PRO A 47 -3.87 0.54 4.17
C PRO A 47 -2.48 0.49 4.79
N LEU A 48 -2.35 -0.08 6.00
CA LEU A 48 -1.03 -0.30 6.62
C LEU A 48 -0.22 -1.39 5.91
N LEU A 49 -0.87 -2.48 5.48
CA LEU A 49 -0.20 -3.53 4.68
C LEU A 49 0.19 -3.00 3.30
N GLU A 50 -0.64 -2.15 2.70
CA GLU A 50 -0.33 -1.49 1.44
C GLU A 50 0.85 -0.53 1.58
N LEU A 51 0.89 0.27 2.66
CA LEU A 51 2.03 1.11 2.98
C LEU A 51 3.32 0.29 3.17
N ALA A 52 3.22 -0.87 3.83
CA ALA A 52 4.36 -1.76 3.98
C ALA A 52 4.88 -2.24 2.62
N ASN A 53 3.99 -2.57 1.66
CA ASN A 53 4.40 -2.92 0.29
C ASN A 53 5.12 -1.76 -0.39
N TYR A 54 4.62 -0.53 -0.26
CA TYR A 54 5.24 0.68 -0.80
C TYR A 54 6.64 0.90 -0.23
N HIS A 55 6.78 0.68 1.08
CA HIS A 55 8.06 0.76 1.77
C HIS A 55 9.04 -0.32 1.30
N ILE A 56 8.58 -1.56 1.13
CA ILE A 56 9.42 -2.68 0.69
C ILE A 56 9.90 -2.48 -0.75
N LEU A 57 9.03 -2.02 -1.67
CA LEU A 57 9.47 -1.67 -3.02
C LEU A 57 10.47 -0.51 -3.01
N GLY A 58 10.26 0.50 -2.16
CA GLY A 58 11.23 1.57 -1.93
C GLY A 58 12.59 1.02 -1.49
N ARG A 59 12.62 0.08 -0.54
CA ARG A 59 13.86 -0.58 -0.11
C ARG A 59 14.49 -1.43 -1.21
N LEU A 60 13.71 -2.09 -2.05
CA LEU A 60 14.23 -2.82 -3.21
C LEU A 60 14.89 -1.87 -4.22
N PHE A 61 14.30 -0.70 -4.47
CA PHE A 61 14.91 0.32 -5.33
C PHE A 61 16.15 0.95 -4.72
N TYR A 62 16.21 1.04 -3.39
CA TYR A 62 17.45 1.39 -2.71
C TYR A 62 18.51 0.31 -2.90
N TYR A 63 18.15 -0.95 -2.69
CA TYR A 63 19.11 -2.05 -2.77
C TYR A 63 19.65 -2.25 -4.19
N VAL A 64 18.81 -2.07 -5.22
CA VAL A 64 19.18 -2.21 -6.63
C VAL A 64 18.82 -0.93 -7.42
N PRO A 65 19.61 0.15 -7.27
CA PRO A 65 19.29 1.46 -7.84
C PRO A 65 19.43 1.50 -9.37
N TYR A 66 20.32 0.70 -9.96
CA TYR A 66 20.61 0.68 -11.39
C TYR A 66 19.42 0.32 -12.28
N TYR A 67 18.52 -0.52 -11.78
CA TYR A 67 17.37 -1.01 -12.53
C TYR A 67 16.05 -0.36 -12.10
N ALA A 68 16.07 0.46 -11.05
CA ALA A 68 14.89 1.14 -10.52
C ALA A 68 14.29 2.11 -11.57
N PRO A 69 12.97 2.02 -11.87
CA PRO A 69 12.30 2.96 -12.77
C PRO A 69 12.09 4.34 -12.15
N MET A 70 12.05 4.41 -10.82
CA MET A 70 11.81 5.62 -10.06
C MET A 70 12.80 5.71 -8.89
N PRO A 71 13.27 6.90 -8.50
CA PRO A 71 14.09 7.04 -7.30
C PRO A 71 13.35 6.54 -6.05
N ALA A 72 13.99 5.68 -5.28
CA ALA A 72 13.44 5.02 -4.10
C ALA A 72 12.77 5.98 -3.09
N ASN A 73 13.41 7.13 -2.85
CA ASN A 73 12.89 8.21 -2.01
C ASN A 73 11.49 8.70 -2.39
N ARG A 74 11.16 8.68 -3.68
CA ARG A 74 9.89 9.20 -4.17
C ARG A 74 8.77 8.18 -4.10
N VAL A 75 9.07 6.88 -4.19
CA VAL A 75 8.04 5.82 -4.18
C VAL A 75 7.20 5.89 -2.91
N LEU A 76 7.85 5.87 -1.74
CA LEU A 76 7.13 5.93 -0.47
C LEU A 76 6.36 7.25 -0.31
N ALA A 77 6.97 8.38 -0.71
CA ALA A 77 6.33 9.68 -0.59
C ALA A 77 5.12 9.84 -1.52
N THR A 78 5.20 9.37 -2.76
CA THR A 78 4.09 9.47 -3.72
C THR A 78 2.96 8.51 -3.38
N PHE A 79 3.28 7.23 -3.17
CA PHE A 79 2.25 6.21 -2.94
C PHE A 79 1.71 6.27 -1.51
N GLY A 80 2.56 6.53 -0.51
CA GLY A 80 2.12 6.78 0.87
C GLY A 80 1.28 8.05 1.00
N GLY A 81 1.67 9.12 0.30
CA GLY A 81 0.89 10.35 0.21
C GLY A 81 -0.46 10.17 -0.47
N LEU A 82 -0.49 9.46 -1.60
CA LEU A 82 -1.72 9.13 -2.31
C LEU A 82 -2.64 8.25 -1.45
N MET A 83 -2.10 7.26 -0.74
CA MET A 83 -2.87 6.41 0.17
C MET A 83 -3.45 7.22 1.33
N ALA A 84 -2.68 8.15 1.92
CA ALA A 84 -3.22 9.04 2.95
C ALA A 84 -4.39 9.90 2.43
N LEU A 85 -4.29 10.42 1.21
CA LEU A 85 -5.38 11.15 0.57
C LEU A 85 -6.62 10.25 0.36
N VAL A 86 -6.42 9.04 -0.17
CA VAL A 86 -7.50 8.07 -0.38
C VAL A 86 -8.19 7.72 0.93
N GLU A 87 -7.44 7.47 2.01
CA GLU A 87 -8.01 7.14 3.31
C GLU A 87 -8.80 8.29 3.94
N VAL A 88 -8.39 9.54 3.70
CA VAL A 88 -9.17 10.71 4.10
C VAL A 88 -10.49 10.78 3.32
N LEU A 89 -10.44 10.64 1.99
CA LEU A 89 -11.64 10.65 1.15
C LEU A 89 -12.61 9.52 1.53
N ASN A 90 -12.06 8.33 1.77
CA ASN A 90 -12.80 7.15 2.19
C ASN A 90 -13.46 7.36 3.57
N SER A 91 -12.72 7.86 4.55
CA SER A 91 -13.24 8.13 5.90
C SER A 91 -14.37 9.16 5.88
N LEU A 92 -14.20 10.23 5.10
CA LEU A 92 -15.23 11.26 4.89
C LEU A 92 -16.46 10.68 4.16
N GLY A 93 -16.23 9.88 3.12
CA GLY A 93 -17.31 9.22 2.36
C GLY A 93 -18.19 8.34 3.24
N VAL A 94 -17.56 7.48 4.06
CA VAL A 94 -18.27 6.61 5.01
C VAL A 94 -18.99 7.42 6.09
N ALA A 95 -18.34 8.45 6.66
CA ALA A 95 -18.96 9.30 7.67
C ALA A 95 -20.23 10.00 7.15
N LEU A 96 -20.18 10.55 5.93
CA LEU A 96 -21.32 11.21 5.30
C LEU A 96 -22.42 10.23 4.91
N ALA A 97 -22.06 9.06 4.36
CA ALA A 97 -23.03 8.02 4.00
C ALA A 97 -23.77 7.45 5.22
N SER A 98 -23.11 7.40 6.38
CA SER A 98 -23.71 6.92 7.64
C SER A 98 -24.57 7.95 8.37
N ASN A 99 -24.60 9.21 7.90
CA ASN A 99 -25.34 10.29 8.56
C ASN A 99 -26.83 10.26 8.18
N THR A 100 -27.59 9.39 8.84
CA THR A 100 -29.04 9.21 8.66
C THR A 100 -29.90 10.42 9.04
N ARG A 101 -29.30 11.44 9.67
CA ARG A 101 -29.96 12.72 10.01
C ARG A 101 -29.69 13.82 8.97
N GLY A 102 -28.82 13.57 8.00
CA GLY A 102 -28.50 14.51 6.93
C GLY A 102 -29.53 14.50 5.80
N SER A 103 -29.42 15.45 4.87
CA SER A 103 -30.21 15.45 3.63
C SER A 103 -29.85 14.24 2.75
N SER A 104 -30.79 13.76 1.93
CA SER A 104 -30.54 12.70 0.95
C SER A 104 -29.36 13.02 0.02
N SER A 105 -29.14 14.31 -0.28
CA SER A 105 -27.98 14.77 -1.05
C SER A 105 -26.64 14.56 -0.34
N THR A 106 -26.60 14.69 0.99
CA THR A 106 -25.38 14.49 1.80
C THR A 106 -24.99 13.02 1.84
N VAL A 107 -25.98 12.13 1.99
CA VAL A 107 -25.77 10.67 1.98
C VAL A 107 -25.29 10.20 0.61
N ALA A 108 -25.92 10.69 -0.48
CA ALA A 108 -25.49 10.39 -1.85
C ALA A 108 -24.06 10.87 -2.13
N LEU A 109 -23.70 12.07 -1.66
CA LEU A 109 -22.34 12.59 -1.76
C LEU A 109 -21.33 11.65 -1.06
N GLY A 110 -21.65 11.17 0.14
CA GLY A 110 -20.82 10.22 0.88
C GLY A 110 -20.59 8.91 0.13
N ALA A 111 -21.64 8.36 -0.50
CA ALA A 111 -21.53 7.17 -1.33
C ALA A 111 -20.61 7.39 -2.54
N HIS A 112 -20.80 8.50 -3.27
CA HIS A 112 -19.94 8.85 -4.41
C HIS A 112 -18.48 9.07 -4.01
N LEU A 113 -18.22 9.72 -2.87
CA LEU A 113 -16.87 9.91 -2.34
C LEU A 113 -16.19 8.57 -2.02
N THR A 114 -16.93 7.63 -1.46
CA THR A 114 -16.38 6.30 -1.13
C THR A 114 -16.02 5.52 -2.40
N VAL A 115 -16.91 5.52 -3.41
CA VAL A 115 -16.64 4.90 -4.72
C VAL A 115 -15.45 5.55 -5.41
N ALA A 116 -15.34 6.88 -5.37
CA ALA A 116 -14.21 7.61 -5.94
C ALA A 116 -12.89 7.24 -5.24
N ALA A 117 -12.87 7.18 -3.90
CA ALA A 117 -11.69 6.81 -3.13
C ALA A 117 -11.20 5.40 -3.50
N VAL A 118 -12.10 4.41 -3.53
CA VAL A 118 -11.76 3.03 -3.89
C VAL A 118 -11.28 2.93 -5.35
N SER A 119 -11.87 3.71 -6.26
CA SER A 119 -11.44 3.74 -7.67
C SER A 119 -10.02 4.28 -7.83
N ILE A 120 -9.68 5.36 -7.12
CA ILE A 120 -8.33 5.92 -7.10
C ILE A 120 -7.33 4.89 -6.55
N GLN A 121 -7.70 4.18 -5.48
CA GLN A 121 -6.87 3.13 -4.90
C GLN A 121 -6.57 2.02 -5.91
N LEU A 122 -7.58 1.58 -6.67
CA LEU A 122 -7.42 0.52 -7.66
C LEU A 122 -6.41 0.93 -8.75
N ILE A 123 -6.52 2.17 -9.23
CA ILE A 123 -5.58 2.73 -10.21
C ILE A 123 -4.17 2.81 -9.61
N ALA A 124 -4.04 3.26 -8.36
CA ALA A 124 -2.75 3.34 -7.66
C ALA A 124 -2.06 1.96 -7.57
N ILE A 125 -2.83 0.91 -7.21
CA ILE A 125 -2.36 -0.48 -7.16
C ILE A 125 -1.85 -0.95 -8.53
N ILE A 126 -2.60 -0.69 -9.61
CA ILE A 126 -2.20 -1.09 -10.97
C ILE A 126 -0.88 -0.40 -11.37
N ILE A 127 -0.75 0.90 -11.11
CA ILE A 127 0.48 1.65 -11.40
C ILE A 127 1.64 1.09 -10.58
N PHE A 128 1.42 0.81 -9.29
CA PHE A 128 2.44 0.27 -8.40
C PHE A 128 2.94 -1.12 -8.85
N VAL A 129 2.02 -2.03 -9.19
CA VAL A 129 2.35 -3.37 -9.71
C VAL A 129 3.09 -3.25 -11.04
N SER A 130 2.69 -2.32 -11.91
CA SER A 130 3.37 -2.05 -13.18
C SER A 130 4.82 -1.58 -12.97
N LEU A 131 5.06 -0.69 -12.00
CA LEU A 131 6.41 -0.26 -11.64
C LEU A 131 7.27 -1.41 -11.12
N GLY A 132 6.71 -2.26 -10.25
CA GLY A 132 7.37 -3.48 -9.79
C GLY A 132 7.68 -4.45 -10.94
N GLY A 133 6.75 -4.60 -11.89
CA GLY A 133 6.90 -5.42 -13.08
C GLY A 133 8.02 -4.93 -14.00
N ILE A 134 8.09 -3.62 -14.26
CA ILE A 134 9.17 -3.00 -15.03
C ILE A 134 10.53 -3.25 -14.35
N PHE A 135 10.59 -3.09 -13.03
CA PHE A 135 11.81 -3.36 -12.25
C PHE A 135 12.23 -4.83 -12.37
N TYR A 136 11.29 -5.77 -12.23
CA TYR A 136 11.54 -7.20 -12.38
C TYR A 136 12.05 -7.56 -13.78
N LEU A 137 11.41 -7.04 -14.83
CA LEU A 137 11.84 -7.27 -16.22
C LEU A 137 13.24 -6.73 -16.49
N ARG A 138 13.61 -5.59 -15.89
CA ARG A 138 14.96 -5.03 -15.99
C ARG A 138 15.99 -5.88 -15.27
N LEU A 139 15.64 -6.41 -14.10
CA LEU A 139 16.51 -7.30 -13.32
C LEU A 139 16.79 -8.62 -14.08
N GLN A 140 15.76 -9.21 -14.68
CA GLN A 140 15.87 -10.43 -15.48
C GLN A 140 16.74 -10.23 -16.72
N LYS A 141 16.60 -9.09 -17.41
CA LYS A 141 17.45 -8.73 -18.56
C LYS A 141 18.92 -8.55 -18.20
N ALA A 142 19.22 -8.24 -16.94
CA ALA A 142 20.57 -8.06 -16.45
C ALA A 142 21.23 -9.36 -15.97
N SER A 143 20.50 -10.49 -15.99
CA SER A 143 20.97 -11.78 -15.47
C SER A 143 21.53 -11.71 -14.05
N LEU A 144 21.01 -10.80 -13.22
CA LEU A 144 21.39 -10.72 -11.82
C LEU A 144 20.73 -11.85 -11.05
N ASP A 145 21.51 -12.87 -10.69
CA ASP A 145 21.04 -14.01 -9.90
C ASP A 145 20.98 -13.67 -8.40
N ALA A 146 20.13 -12.69 -8.07
CA ALA A 146 19.82 -12.32 -6.69
C ALA A 146 18.56 -13.05 -6.23
N ARG A 147 18.69 -14.33 -5.86
CA ARG A 147 17.58 -15.18 -5.38
C ARG A 147 16.75 -14.52 -4.28
N ASN A 148 17.39 -13.76 -3.40
CA ASN A 148 16.75 -13.01 -2.31
C ASN A 148 15.84 -11.88 -2.83
N VAL A 149 16.30 -11.13 -3.84
CA VAL A 149 15.55 -10.05 -4.47
C VAL A 149 14.36 -10.60 -5.23
N ASN A 150 14.56 -11.69 -5.98
CA ASN A 150 13.47 -12.35 -6.72
C ASN A 150 12.38 -12.85 -5.75
N THR A 151 12.75 -13.51 -4.66
CA THR A 151 11.80 -13.97 -3.64
C THR A 151 11.00 -12.81 -3.04
N MET A 152 11.65 -11.66 -2.80
CA MET A 152 10.98 -10.46 -2.29
C MET A 152 9.99 -9.86 -3.29
N ILE A 153 10.38 -9.77 -4.57
CA ILE A 153 9.50 -9.26 -5.64
C ILE A 153 8.26 -10.17 -5.79
N PHE A 154 8.44 -11.50 -5.79
CA PHE A 154 7.33 -12.44 -5.86
C PHE A 154 6.39 -12.32 -4.64
N THR A 155 6.95 -12.20 -3.43
CA THR A 155 6.17 -11.99 -2.21
C THR A 155 5.37 -10.68 -2.29
N LEU A 156 5.98 -9.61 -2.80
CA LEU A 156 5.33 -8.33 -3.01
C LEU A 156 4.20 -8.43 -4.05
N PHE A 157 4.38 -9.14 -5.15
CA PHE A 157 3.30 -9.37 -6.13
C PHE A 157 2.16 -10.20 -5.55
N ALA A 158 2.45 -11.25 -4.78
CA ALA A 158 1.42 -12.02 -4.10
C ALA A 158 0.63 -11.14 -3.11
N SER A 159 1.33 -10.29 -2.34
CA SER A 159 0.68 -9.34 -1.42
C SER A 159 -0.20 -8.33 -2.16
N MET A 160 0.30 -7.72 -3.24
CA MET A 160 -0.46 -6.76 -4.04
C MET A 160 -1.67 -7.40 -4.73
N ALA A 161 -1.59 -8.66 -5.14
CA ALA A 161 -2.73 -9.39 -5.70
C ALA A 161 -3.85 -9.58 -4.66
N LEU A 162 -3.52 -9.91 -3.41
CA LEU A 162 -4.50 -10.01 -2.33
C LEU A 162 -5.17 -8.66 -2.03
N ILE A 163 -4.39 -7.57 -1.98
CA ILE A 163 -4.93 -6.22 -1.81
C ILE A 163 -5.81 -5.82 -3.00
N PHE A 164 -5.42 -6.17 -4.23
CA PHE A 164 -6.20 -5.89 -5.43
C PHE A 164 -7.57 -6.59 -5.42
N ILE A 165 -7.61 -7.88 -5.05
CA ILE A 165 -8.87 -8.65 -4.93
C ILE A 165 -9.80 -7.96 -3.92
N ARG A 166 -9.28 -7.55 -2.76
CA ARG A 166 -10.03 -6.78 -1.77
C ARG A 166 -10.57 -5.47 -2.35
N SER A 167 -9.74 -4.70 -3.05
CA SER A 167 -10.15 -3.42 -3.62
C SER A 167 -11.26 -3.59 -4.66
N ILE A 168 -11.24 -4.68 -5.44
CA ILE A 168 -12.34 -5.04 -6.35
C ILE A 168 -13.61 -5.36 -5.56
N TYR A 169 -13.53 -6.24 -4.55
CA TYR A 169 -14.68 -6.56 -3.70
C TYR A 169 -15.29 -5.28 -3.11
N ARG A 170 -14.46 -4.40 -2.55
CA ARG A 170 -14.87 -3.14 -1.96
C ARG A 170 -15.48 -2.19 -2.98
N LEU A 171 -14.95 -2.16 -4.20
CA LEU A 171 -15.53 -1.37 -5.28
C LEU A 171 -16.92 -1.88 -5.63
N VAL A 172 -17.10 -3.20 -5.79
CA VAL A 172 -18.41 -3.81 -6.09
C VAL A 172 -19.41 -3.58 -4.95
N GLU A 173 -18.96 -3.70 -3.71
CA GLU A 173 -19.78 -3.47 -2.52
C GLU A 173 -20.22 -2.00 -2.37
N HIS A 174 -19.38 -1.04 -2.75
CA HIS A 174 -19.73 0.39 -2.63
C HIS A 174 -20.34 0.97 -3.92
N ALA A 175 -20.10 0.34 -5.08
CA ALA A 175 -20.63 0.72 -6.38
C ALA A 175 -21.90 -0.06 -6.79
N GLY A 176 -22.39 -0.97 -5.94
CA GLY A 176 -23.70 -1.60 -6.11
C GLY A 176 -24.83 -0.56 -6.20
N PRO A 177 -25.99 -0.92 -6.75
CA PRO A 177 -26.84 0.02 -7.46
C PRO A 177 -27.32 1.19 -6.59
N SER A 178 -26.81 2.38 -6.90
CA SER A 178 -27.24 3.67 -6.36
C SER A 178 -28.64 4.11 -6.84
N GLN A 179 -29.53 3.18 -7.22
CA GLN A 179 -30.90 3.46 -7.70
C GLN A 179 -31.86 2.28 -7.45
N ILE A 180 -31.97 1.80 -6.22
CA ILE A 180 -33.10 0.92 -5.89
C ILE A 180 -33.72 1.42 -4.59
N ASP A 181 -34.97 1.85 -4.73
CA ASP A 181 -35.84 2.34 -3.68
C ASP A 181 -35.86 1.33 -2.51
N ILE A 182 -35.48 1.79 -1.32
CA ILE A 182 -35.31 0.97 -0.10
C ILE A 182 -36.69 0.55 0.47
N SER A 183 -37.78 0.90 -0.22
CA SER A 183 -39.17 0.66 0.17
C SER A 183 -39.76 -0.66 -0.35
N ASP A 184 -39.10 -1.37 -1.28
CA ASP A 184 -39.60 -2.61 -1.88
C ASP A 184 -38.82 -3.87 -1.44
N ILE A 185 -39.51 -4.76 -0.71
CA ILE A 185 -38.95 -6.01 -0.14
C ILE A 185 -38.55 -7.01 -1.25
N ASP A 186 -39.13 -6.92 -2.43
CA ASP A 186 -38.78 -7.79 -3.57
C ASP A 186 -37.55 -7.30 -4.35
N ALA A 187 -37.26 -6.00 -4.33
CA ALA A 187 -36.02 -5.47 -4.89
C ALA A 187 -34.80 -5.78 -4.00
N LEU A 188 -35.01 -5.89 -2.68
CA LEU A 188 -34.02 -6.41 -1.71
C LEU A 188 -33.67 -7.89 -1.93
N ARG A 189 -34.58 -8.70 -2.49
CA ARG A 189 -34.28 -10.08 -2.92
C ARG A 189 -33.50 -10.15 -4.23
N ALA A 190 -33.57 -9.11 -5.06
CA ALA A 190 -32.83 -8.98 -6.30
C ALA A 190 -31.42 -8.36 -6.13
N LEU A 191 -31.08 -7.86 -4.93
CA LEU A 191 -29.71 -7.48 -4.61
C LEU A 191 -28.78 -8.71 -4.64
N SER A 192 -27.58 -8.52 -5.19
CA SER A 192 -26.53 -9.53 -5.28
C SER A 192 -26.31 -10.21 -3.91
N PRO A 193 -26.14 -11.56 -3.82
CA PRO A 193 -25.91 -12.31 -2.58
C PRO A 193 -24.81 -11.75 -1.67
N LEU A 194 -23.95 -10.89 -2.24
CA LEU A 194 -22.87 -10.15 -1.60
C LEU A 194 -23.30 -9.34 -0.36
N TYR A 195 -24.49 -8.71 -0.36
CA TYR A 195 -24.96 -7.88 0.76
C TYR A 195 -25.74 -8.67 1.82
N ARG A 196 -26.15 -9.90 1.51
CA ARG A 196 -27.04 -10.71 2.36
C ARG A 196 -26.28 -11.63 3.31
N TYR A 197 -25.05 -11.99 2.96
CA TYR A 197 -24.26 -12.93 3.73
C TYR A 197 -22.93 -12.32 4.17
N GLU A 198 -22.73 -12.22 5.48
CA GLU A 198 -21.45 -11.81 6.09
C GLU A 198 -20.28 -12.73 5.66
N VAL A 199 -20.59 -13.94 5.18
CA VAL A 199 -19.60 -14.90 4.66
C VAL A 199 -18.74 -14.27 3.56
N PHE A 200 -19.31 -13.44 2.68
CA PHE A 200 -18.53 -12.78 1.63
C PHE A 200 -17.53 -11.77 2.18
N PHE A 201 -17.93 -11.01 3.21
CA PHE A 201 -17.03 -10.13 3.96
C PHE A 201 -15.91 -10.95 4.65
N TYR A 202 -16.23 -12.07 5.29
CA TYR A 202 -15.21 -12.90 5.93
C TYR A 202 -14.23 -13.53 4.93
N VAL A 203 -14.70 -13.92 3.75
CA VAL A 203 -13.85 -14.51 2.71
C VAL A 203 -13.02 -13.43 2.02
N PHE A 204 -13.65 -12.48 1.34
CA PHE A 204 -12.94 -11.55 0.43
C PHE A 204 -12.23 -10.40 1.14
N GLU A 205 -12.64 -10.09 2.36
CA GLU A 205 -12.11 -8.95 3.10
C GLU A 205 -11.28 -9.39 4.31
N ALA A 206 -11.82 -10.22 5.19
CA ALA A 206 -11.08 -10.69 6.38
C ALA A 206 -9.97 -11.69 6.02
N SER A 207 -10.31 -12.79 5.34
CA SER A 207 -9.37 -13.89 5.11
C SER A 207 -8.24 -13.49 4.17
N VAL A 208 -8.54 -12.73 3.11
CA VAL A 208 -7.54 -12.22 2.15
C VAL A 208 -6.51 -11.33 2.86
N MET A 209 -6.94 -10.50 3.80
CA MET A 209 -6.05 -9.64 4.58
C MET A 209 -5.26 -10.41 5.65
N LEU A 210 -5.86 -11.43 6.26
CA LEU A 210 -5.17 -12.32 7.18
C LEU A 210 -4.08 -13.14 6.48
N ILE A 211 -4.37 -13.68 5.30
CA ILE A 211 -3.40 -14.38 4.45
C ILE A 211 -2.26 -13.42 4.08
N ASN A 212 -2.59 -12.18 3.71
CA ASN A 212 -1.59 -11.17 3.39
C ASN A 212 -0.67 -10.85 4.59
N SER A 213 -1.25 -10.73 5.79
CA SER A 213 -0.47 -10.54 7.01
C SER A 213 0.42 -11.75 7.34
N ALA A 214 -0.07 -12.98 7.11
CA ALA A 214 0.70 -14.20 7.33
C ALA A 214 1.85 -14.32 6.31
N LEU A 215 1.60 -13.96 5.06
CA LEU A 215 2.60 -13.91 3.98
C LEU A 215 3.81 -13.06 4.39
N TRP A 216 3.58 -11.84 4.89
CA TRP A 216 4.65 -10.95 5.34
C TRP A 216 5.33 -11.38 6.64
N ASN A 217 4.65 -12.18 7.47
CA ASN A 217 5.26 -12.76 8.66
C ASN A 217 6.24 -13.89 8.28
N ILE A 218 5.85 -14.76 7.33
CA ILE A 218 6.70 -15.86 6.85
C ILE A 218 7.89 -15.34 6.04
N TRP A 219 7.63 -14.46 5.06
CA TRP A 219 8.66 -13.84 4.21
C TRP A 219 9.02 -12.44 4.70
N ASN A 220 9.64 -12.38 5.88
CA ASN A 220 10.04 -11.10 6.48
C ASN A 220 11.11 -10.37 5.63
N PRO A 221 10.86 -9.11 5.22
CA PRO A 221 11.81 -8.30 4.44
C PRO A 221 13.15 -8.04 5.13
N GLY A 222 13.20 -8.08 6.46
CA GLY A 222 14.45 -7.96 7.23
C GLY A 222 15.40 -9.14 7.05
N ARG A 223 14.92 -10.30 6.56
CA ARG A 223 15.75 -11.48 6.30
C ARG A 223 16.48 -11.42 4.97
N PHE A 224 15.94 -10.67 4.00
CA PHE A 224 16.40 -10.68 2.61
C PHE A 224 17.05 -9.36 2.17
N ILE A 225 16.81 -8.25 2.90
CA ILE A 225 17.39 -6.94 2.58
C ILE A 225 18.15 -6.42 3.80
N PRO A 226 19.46 -6.12 3.68
CA PRO A 226 20.27 -5.63 4.80
C PRO A 226 19.65 -4.39 5.43
N CYS A 227 19.60 -4.36 6.77
CA CYS A 227 18.94 -3.33 7.54
C CYS A 227 19.60 -1.94 7.41
N ASN A 228 20.81 -1.88 6.85
CA ASN A 228 21.56 -0.65 6.61
C ASN A 228 21.28 -0.13 5.20
N ASP A 229 20.57 1.00 5.06
CA ASP A 229 20.27 1.68 3.79
C ASP A 229 21.50 2.17 3.00
N ARG A 230 22.71 1.82 3.47
CA ARG A 230 23.99 2.12 2.83
C ARG A 230 24.48 0.97 1.95
N ILE A 231 23.97 -0.25 2.16
CA ILE A 231 24.41 -1.42 1.41
C ILE A 231 23.62 -1.47 0.11
N HIS A 232 24.31 -1.28 -1.01
CA HIS A 232 23.75 -1.31 -2.35
C HIS A 232 24.42 -2.41 -3.16
N LEU A 233 23.66 -3.10 -4.02
CA LEU A 233 24.22 -4.03 -4.99
C LEU A 233 24.79 -3.24 -6.18
N THR A 234 26.06 -3.48 -6.49
CA THR A 234 26.68 -3.05 -7.74
C THR A 234 26.12 -3.86 -8.91
N ARG A 235 26.35 -3.40 -10.14
CA ARG A 235 25.97 -4.10 -11.38
C ARG A 235 26.58 -5.51 -11.48
N GLU A 236 27.65 -5.78 -10.75
CA GLU A 236 28.36 -7.07 -10.69
C GLU A 236 27.81 -8.01 -9.59
N GLY A 237 26.80 -7.58 -8.84
CA GLY A 237 26.21 -8.37 -7.76
C GLY A 237 26.97 -8.34 -6.43
N ILE A 238 27.91 -7.39 -6.27
CA ILE A 238 28.69 -7.21 -5.03
C ILE A 238 27.99 -6.17 -4.15
N GLU A 239 27.84 -6.48 -2.86
CA GLU A 239 27.31 -5.55 -1.86
C GLU A 239 28.38 -4.53 -1.46
N VAL A 240 28.12 -3.23 -1.67
CA VAL A 240 29.04 -2.14 -1.29
C VAL A 240 28.35 -1.20 -0.31
N GLU A 241 29.07 -0.79 0.73
CA GLU A 241 28.58 0.20 1.70
C GLU A 241 28.89 1.63 1.23
N GLY A 242 27.84 2.42 1.01
CA GLY A 242 27.94 3.84 0.67
C GLY A 242 28.42 4.72 1.83
N PRO A 243 29.03 5.89 1.54
CA PRO A 243 29.63 6.76 2.54
C PRO A 243 28.62 7.30 3.57
N LYS A 244 29.09 7.49 4.81
CA LYS A 244 28.28 7.92 5.96
C LYS A 244 28.00 9.43 5.91
N ASP A 245 26.80 9.81 5.50
CA ASP A 245 26.33 11.20 5.49
C ASP A 245 25.57 11.52 6.82
N PRO A 246 26.19 12.25 7.77
CA PRO A 246 25.58 12.55 9.07
C PRO A 246 24.34 13.45 8.91
N ASP A 247 23.21 13.03 9.47
CA ASP A 247 21.94 13.75 9.34
C ASP A 247 21.82 14.87 10.40
N THR A 248 22.27 16.07 10.03
CA THR A 248 22.29 17.28 10.87
C THR A 248 20.90 17.93 11.08
N ARG A 249 19.80 17.28 10.69
CA ARG A 249 18.45 17.85 10.87
C ARG A 249 17.92 17.68 12.30
N SER A 250 17.21 18.70 12.79
CA SER A 250 16.55 18.72 14.11
C SER A 250 15.53 17.58 14.24
N ALA A 251 15.39 17.04 15.45
CA ALA A 251 14.53 15.89 15.74
C ALA A 251 13.08 16.11 15.31
N LEU A 252 12.54 17.33 15.46
CA LEU A 252 11.16 17.66 15.05
C LEU A 252 10.93 17.54 13.54
N ILE A 253 11.91 17.93 12.73
CA ILE A 253 11.82 17.82 11.27
C ILE A 253 11.87 16.33 10.87
N LYS A 254 12.62 15.50 11.60
CA LYS A 254 12.64 14.05 11.40
C LYS A 254 11.27 13.43 11.69
N THR A 255 10.67 13.76 12.83
CA THR A 255 9.34 13.26 13.20
C THR A 255 8.26 13.75 12.25
N LEU A 256 8.28 15.03 11.87
CA LEU A 256 7.30 15.63 10.97
C LEU A 256 7.41 15.04 9.55
N ASN A 257 8.64 14.79 9.07
CA ASN A 257 8.87 14.14 7.79
C ASN A 257 8.37 12.68 7.78
N VAL A 258 8.58 11.94 8.87
CA VAL A 258 8.01 10.59 9.04
C VAL A 258 6.48 10.66 9.06
N LEU A 259 5.91 11.62 9.80
CA LEU A 259 4.47 11.78 9.96
C LEU A 259 3.77 12.17 8.66
N THR A 260 4.42 12.93 7.79
CA THR A 260 3.91 13.26 6.45
C THR A 260 4.35 12.26 5.38
N PHE A 261 4.80 11.06 5.75
CA PHE A 261 5.25 10.02 4.81
C PHE A 261 6.34 10.51 3.83
N GLY A 262 7.11 11.53 4.19
CA GLY A 262 8.11 12.13 3.30
C GLY A 262 7.56 13.15 2.30
N LEU A 263 6.36 13.71 2.46
CA LEU A 263 5.80 14.71 1.54
C LEU A 263 6.37 16.12 1.74
N LEU A 264 6.47 16.60 2.98
CA LEU A 264 6.73 18.03 3.24
C LEU A 264 8.22 18.38 3.41
N PHE A 265 9.02 17.48 3.98
CA PHE A 265 10.42 17.78 4.35
C PHE A 265 11.39 16.73 3.84
N GLN A 266 11.27 16.36 2.56
CA GLN A 266 12.14 15.38 1.92
C GLN A 266 13.62 15.64 2.23
N ARG A 267 14.31 14.59 2.66
CA ARG A 267 15.76 14.62 2.76
C ARG A 267 16.31 14.70 1.34
N LYS A 268 16.93 15.82 0.98
CA LYS A 268 17.90 15.85 -0.11
C LYS A 268 19.12 15.09 0.39
N ARG A 269 19.07 13.74 0.40
CA ARG A 269 20.30 12.96 0.54
C ARG A 269 21.15 13.34 -0.67
N MET A 270 22.40 13.71 -0.43
CA MET A 270 23.40 13.75 -1.49
C MET A 270 23.45 12.32 -2.02
N ASN A 271 22.83 12.08 -3.17
CA ASN A 271 22.67 10.74 -3.71
C ASN A 271 24.02 10.33 -4.30
N TYR A 272 24.96 9.93 -3.45
CA TYR A 272 26.25 9.38 -3.88
C TYR A 272 26.05 8.25 -4.90
N VAL A 273 25.02 7.43 -4.71
CA VAL A 273 24.58 6.41 -5.68
C VAL A 273 24.18 6.99 -7.04
N ASN A 274 23.46 8.11 -7.10
CA ASN A 274 23.12 8.76 -8.38
C ASN A 274 24.32 9.47 -9.01
N GLN A 275 25.26 9.92 -8.18
CA GLN A 275 26.50 10.55 -8.61
C GLN A 275 27.46 9.49 -9.19
N GLU A 276 27.66 8.37 -8.49
CA GLU A 276 28.32 7.16 -8.99
C GLU A 276 27.62 6.64 -10.25
N LEU A 277 26.29 6.50 -10.27
CA LEU A 277 25.53 6.16 -11.49
C LEU A 277 25.78 7.14 -12.64
N SER A 278 25.91 8.44 -12.37
CA SER A 278 26.18 9.44 -13.41
C SER A 278 27.61 9.39 -13.91
N GLU A 279 28.58 9.13 -13.04
CA GLU A 279 29.99 8.92 -13.38
C GLU A 279 30.16 7.63 -14.19
N TYR A 280 29.52 6.52 -13.77
CA TYR A 280 29.51 5.25 -14.51
C TYR A 280 28.76 5.35 -15.84
N ARG A 281 27.59 6.02 -15.90
CA ARG A 281 26.88 6.26 -17.18
C ARG A 281 27.72 7.08 -18.15
N SER A 282 28.52 8.00 -17.63
CA SER A 282 29.46 8.79 -18.43
C SER A 282 30.59 7.90 -18.97
N GLN A 283 31.13 6.98 -18.16
CA GLN A 283 32.14 6.01 -18.60
C GLN A 283 31.63 5.00 -19.64
N ASP A 284 30.44 4.41 -19.45
CA ASP A 284 29.80 3.53 -20.44
C ASP A 284 29.53 4.26 -21.77
N GLY A 285 29.13 5.53 -21.70
CA GLY A 285 28.91 6.39 -22.87
C GLY A 285 30.20 6.74 -23.62
N ILE A 286 31.32 6.87 -22.91
CA ILE A 286 32.66 7.10 -23.49
C ILE A 286 33.15 5.82 -24.17
N SER A 287 33.11 4.67 -23.48
CA SER A 287 33.50 3.36 -24.04
C SER A 287 32.71 2.98 -25.29
N ARG A 288 31.41 3.31 -25.34
CA ARG A 288 30.56 3.09 -26.53
C ARG A 288 30.89 4.02 -27.70
N LYS A 289 31.42 5.22 -27.45
CA LYS A 289 31.90 6.12 -28.52
C LYS A 289 33.25 5.67 -29.04
N ASP A 290 34.15 5.23 -28.17
CA ASP A 290 35.50 4.78 -28.54
C ASP A 290 35.47 3.49 -29.37
N SER A 291 34.55 2.58 -29.06
CA SER A 291 34.30 1.35 -29.84
C SER A 291 33.66 1.59 -31.22
N VAL A 292 32.98 2.73 -31.41
CA VAL A 292 32.44 3.14 -32.74
C VAL A 292 33.49 3.91 -33.56
N GLN A 293 34.50 4.49 -32.90
CA GLN A 293 35.55 5.30 -33.54
C GLN A 293 36.79 4.51 -33.97
N GLN A 294 36.88 3.19 -33.74
CA GLN A 294 37.97 2.37 -34.29
C GLN A 294 37.73 2.11 -35.78
N PRO A 295 38.50 2.72 -36.71
CA PRO A 295 38.39 2.39 -38.11
C PRO A 295 38.89 0.96 -38.34
N PHE A 296 38.11 0.21 -39.10
CA PHE A 296 38.42 -1.15 -39.54
C PHE A 296 39.64 -1.11 -40.49
N ASN A 297 40.86 -1.08 -39.94
CA ASN A 297 42.08 -1.25 -40.73
C ASN A 297 42.23 -2.73 -41.05
N GLN A 298 41.85 -3.13 -42.28
CA GLN A 298 42.27 -4.40 -42.86
C GLN A 298 43.77 -4.36 -43.15
N PRO A 299 44.56 -5.36 -42.73
CA PRO A 299 45.90 -5.56 -43.28
C PRO A 299 45.79 -6.13 -44.70
N GLY A 300 46.62 -5.59 -45.61
CA GLY A 300 46.69 -5.97 -47.02
C GLY A 300 47.45 -7.25 -47.32
#